data_AF-A0A1B1T960-F1
#
_entry.id   AF-A0A1B1T960-F1
#
_cell.length_a   1.000
_cell.length_b   1.000
_cell.length_c   1.000
_cell.angle_alpha   90.00
_cell.angle_beta   90.00
_cell.angle_gamma   90.00
#
_symmetry.space_group_name_H-M   'P 1'
#
loop_
_entity.id
_entity.type
_entity.pdbx_description
1 polymer ?
#
loop_
_entity_poly.entity_id
_entity_poly.type
_entity_poly.pdbx_seq_one_letter_code
_entity_poly.pdbx_strand_id
1 'polypeptide(L)' 'MSKPWEGVYSRLNRTYTDTSSDRTRSRLTSYMTDEPCLDCNGQKLNSAVSGVIVGGVSLPEISACSVLEALAVVQNGV' A
#
# COMPACT_ATOMS: atom_id res chain seq x y z
N MET A 1 -7.66 -31.16 27.31
CA MET A 1 -7.71 -29.68 27.28
C MET A 1 -8.08 -29.26 25.86
N SER A 2 -9.32 -28.81 25.63
CA SER A 2 -9.77 -28.40 24.29
C SER A 2 -9.26 -26.99 23.99
N LYS A 3 -8.47 -26.82 22.92
CA LYS A 3 -8.11 -25.48 22.43
C LYS A 3 -9.39 -24.82 21.88
N PRO A 4 -9.73 -23.58 22.29
CA PRO A 4 -10.84 -22.84 21.70
C PRO A 4 -10.66 -22.71 20.18
N TRP A 5 -11.76 -22.78 19.44
CA TRP A 5 -11.72 -22.58 18.00
C TRP A 5 -11.36 -21.12 17.68
N GLU A 6 -10.33 -20.91 16.84
CA GLU A 6 -9.75 -19.59 16.57
C GLU A 6 -10.59 -18.70 15.63
N GLY A 7 -11.63 -19.27 15.01
CA GLY A 7 -12.45 -18.59 14.00
C GLY A 7 -11.90 -18.71 12.58
N VAL A 8 -12.77 -18.50 11.58
CA VAL A 8 -12.40 -18.61 10.16
C VAL A 8 -11.40 -17.52 9.77
N TYR A 9 -11.70 -16.25 10.08
CA TYR A 9 -10.85 -15.12 9.68
C TYR A 9 -9.44 -15.23 10.27
N SER A 10 -9.32 -15.40 11.58
CA SER A 10 -8.02 -15.53 12.27
C SER A 10 -7.18 -16.65 11.68
N ARG A 11 -7.81 -17.79 11.35
CA ARG A 11 -7.16 -18.91 10.69
C ARG A 11 -6.65 -18.54 9.30
N LEU A 12 -7.47 -17.89 8.47
CA LEU A 12 -7.10 -17.48 7.12
C LEU A 12 -5.99 -16.43 7.14
N ASN A 13 -6.09 -15.43 8.01
CA ASN A 13 -5.09 -14.38 8.16
C ASN A 13 -3.74 -14.97 8.57
N ARG A 14 -3.68 -15.80 9.62
CA ARG A 14 -2.45 -16.51 10.00
C ARG A 14 -1.89 -17.35 8.85
N THR A 15 -2.75 -18.11 8.18
CA THR A 15 -2.31 -18.96 7.06
C THR A 15 -1.69 -18.13 5.94
N TYR A 16 -2.26 -16.96 5.63
CA TYR A 16 -1.70 -16.04 4.64
C TYR A 16 -0.37 -15.43 5.09
N THR A 17 -0.25 -15.02 6.35
CA THR A 17 0.97 -14.43 6.89
C THR A 17 2.13 -15.43 6.94
N ASP A 18 1.88 -16.63 7.47
CA ASP A 18 2.93 -17.59 7.85
C ASP A 18 3.32 -18.55 6.72
N THR A 19 2.48 -18.71 5.68
CA THR A 19 2.76 -19.69 4.60
C THR A 19 3.99 -19.30 3.77
N SER A 20 4.88 -20.26 3.54
CA SER A 20 5.98 -20.19 2.57
C SER A 20 5.58 -20.69 1.17
N SER A 21 4.37 -21.25 1.02
CA SER A 21 3.87 -21.73 -0.28
C SER A 21 3.20 -20.61 -1.07
N ASP A 22 3.75 -20.29 -2.25
CA ASP A 22 3.16 -19.33 -3.18
C ASP A 22 1.77 -19.76 -3.65
N ARG A 23 1.56 -21.06 -3.91
CA ARG A 23 0.24 -21.59 -4.30
C ARG A 23 -0.82 -21.28 -3.24
N THR A 24 -0.50 -21.50 -1.97
CA THR A 24 -1.42 -21.20 -0.86
C THR A 24 -1.65 -19.70 -0.74
N ARG A 25 -0.58 -18.89 -0.83
CA ARG A 25 -0.66 -17.43 -0.78
C ARG A 25 -1.57 -16.89 -1.89
N SER A 26 -1.33 -17.26 -3.15
CA SER A 26 -2.13 -16.82 -4.29
C SER A 26 -3.59 -17.24 -4.21
N ARG A 27 -3.88 -18.44 -3.71
CA ARG A 27 -5.27 -18.88 -3.49
C ARG A 27 -5.99 -18.03 -2.43
N LEU A 28 -5.29 -17.60 -1.39
CA LEU A 28 -5.89 -16.73 -0.37
C LEU A 28 -6.04 -15.30 -0.89
N THR A 29 -5.04 -14.78 -1.62
CA THR A 29 -5.10 -13.46 -2.26
C THR A 29 -6.28 -13.32 -3.20
N SER A 30 -6.73 -14.39 -3.89
CA SER A 30 -7.89 -14.30 -4.80
C SER A 30 -9.22 -13.98 -4.11
N TYR A 31 -9.28 -14.03 -2.77
CA TYR A 31 -10.44 -13.62 -1.98
C TYR A 31 -10.24 -12.26 -1.29
N MET A 32 -9.16 -11.55 -1.61
CA MET A 32 -8.80 -10.26 -1.02
C MET A 32 -8.92 -9.15 -2.08
N THR A 33 -8.99 -7.91 -1.62
CA THR A 33 -8.97 -6.71 -2.47
C THR A 33 -7.86 -5.79 -1.95
N ASP A 34 -7.17 -5.12 -2.87
CA ASP A 34 -6.18 -4.12 -2.50
C ASP A 34 -6.87 -2.87 -1.98
N GLU A 35 -6.45 -2.42 -0.79
CA GLU A 35 -6.95 -1.21 -0.15
C GLU A 35 -5.77 -0.25 0.13
N PRO A 36 -5.99 1.07 0.10
CA PRO A 36 -4.98 2.03 0.51
C PRO A 36 -4.52 1.74 1.95
N CYS A 37 -3.20 1.74 2.15
CA CYS A 37 -2.62 1.62 3.49
C CYS A 37 -3.06 2.81 4.35
N LEU A 38 -3.63 2.55 5.53
CA LEU A 38 -4.16 3.58 6.43
C LEU A 38 -3.08 4.55 6.94
N ASP A 39 -1.84 4.10 7.06
CA ASP A 39 -0.75 4.92 7.63
C ASP A 39 -0.21 5.94 6.62
N CYS A 40 -0.18 5.58 5.33
CA CYS A 40 0.36 6.44 4.26
C CYS A 40 -0.70 6.88 3.25
N ASN A 41 -1.96 6.51 3.46
CA ASN A 41 -3.08 6.72 2.55
C ASN A 41 -2.77 6.33 1.09
N GLY A 42 -2.05 5.21 0.91
CA GLY A 42 -1.63 4.72 -0.41
C GLY A 42 -0.43 5.42 -1.05
N GLN A 43 0.18 6.42 -0.40
CA GLN A 43 1.35 7.14 -0.92
C GLN A 43 2.64 6.30 -0.89
N LYS A 44 2.68 5.20 -0.14
CA LYS A 44 3.81 4.26 -0.04
C LYS A 44 5.13 4.90 0.44
N LEU A 45 5.03 6.07 1.05
CA LEU A 45 6.15 6.82 1.63
C LEU A 45 5.98 6.92 3.14
N ASN A 46 7.10 6.99 3.86
CA ASN A 46 7.07 7.35 5.27
C ASN A 46 6.80 8.86 5.44
N SER A 47 6.41 9.25 6.65
CA SER A 47 6.04 10.64 6.95
C SER A 47 7.17 11.66 6.71
N ALA A 48 8.44 11.27 6.91
CA ALA A 48 9.56 12.19 6.69
C ALA A 48 9.76 12.49 5.20
N VAL A 49 9.63 11.48 4.34
CA VAL A 49 9.79 11.63 2.89
C VAL A 49 8.56 12.28 2.25
N SER A 50 7.35 11.98 2.74
CA SER A 50 6.12 12.56 2.19
C SER A 50 6.03 14.08 2.37
N GLY A 51 6.75 14.64 3.34
CA GLY A 51 6.76 16.09 3.63
C GLY A 51 7.80 16.91 2.85
N VAL A 52 8.66 16.27 2.03
CA VAL A 52 9.68 17.00 1.26
C VAL A 52 9.02 17.70 0.07
N ILE A 53 9.29 19.00 -0.08
CA ILE A 53 8.70 19.87 -1.11
C ILE A 53 9.82 20.45 -1.99
N VAL A 54 9.61 20.42 -3.31
CA VAL A 54 10.49 21.03 -4.32
C VAL A 54 9.60 21.81 -5.30
N GLY A 55 9.92 23.07 -5.58
CA GLY A 55 9.11 23.88 -6.50
C GLY A 55 7.64 24.04 -6.06
N GLY A 56 7.37 23.98 -4.75
CA GLY A 56 6.02 24.03 -4.21
C GLY A 56 5.21 22.74 -4.31
N VAL A 57 5.81 21.64 -4.80
CA VAL A 57 5.15 20.33 -4.95
C VAL A 57 5.89 19.27 -4.14
N SER A 58 5.15 18.44 -3.41
CA SER A 58 5.68 17.30 -2.67
C SER A 58 5.83 16.04 -3.53
N LEU A 59 6.63 15.09 -3.07
CA LEU A 59 6.83 13.82 -3.78
C LEU A 59 5.52 13.01 -4.01
N PRO A 60 4.60 12.89 -3.02
CA PRO A 60 3.31 12.25 -3.26
C PRO A 60 2.46 12.96 -4.31
N GLU A 61 2.48 14.30 -4.34
CA GLU A 61 1.67 15.08 -5.27
C GLU A 61 2.13 14.88 -6.71
N ILE A 62 3.43 14.99 -6.99
CA ILE A 62 3.96 14.75 -8.35
C ILE A 62 3.80 13.29 -8.78
N SER A 63 3.84 12.34 -7.85
CA SER A 63 3.64 10.91 -8.14
C SER A 63 2.19 10.58 -8.48
N ALA A 64 1.24 11.39 -8.00
CA ALA A 64 -0.19 11.24 -8.31
C ALA A 64 -0.58 11.90 -9.63
N CYS A 65 0.27 12.78 -10.18
CA CYS A 65 0.05 13.41 -11.48
C CYS A 65 0.10 12.39 -12.62
N SER A 66 -0.74 12.62 -13.63
CA SER A 66 -0.51 12.09 -14.97
C SER A 66 0.80 12.64 -15.55
N VAL A 67 1.28 12.01 -16.62
CA VAL A 67 2.53 12.43 -17.29
C VAL A 67 2.47 13.89 -17.77
N LEU A 68 1.32 14.35 -18.26
CA LEU A 68 1.15 15.72 -18.75
C LEU A 68 1.14 16.75 -17.61
N GLU A 69 0.48 16.43 -16.50
CA GLU A 69 0.47 17.28 -15.30
C GLU A 69 1.88 17.39 -14.70
N ALA A 70 2.58 16.25 -14.56
CA ALA A 70 3.95 16.23 -14.07
C ALA A 70 4.90 17.04 -14.96
N LEU A 71 4.73 16.95 -16.30
CA LEU A 71 5.50 17.77 -17.25
C LEU A 71 5.26 19.27 -17.01
N ALA A 72 4.01 19.68 -16.84
CA ALA A 72 3.66 21.08 -16.59
C ALA A 72 4.24 21.57 -15.25
N VAL A 73 4.22 20.74 -14.21
CA VAL A 73 4.86 21.03 -12.91
C VAL A 73 6.36 21.25 -13.07
N VAL A 74 7.06 20.36 -13.78
CA VAL A 74 8.51 20.46 -13.96
C VAL A 74 8.91 21.65 -14.85
N GLN A 75 8.12 21.99 -15.86
CA GLN A 75 8.44 23.07 -16.79
C GLN A 75 8.10 24.48 -16.27
N ASN A 76 7.09 24.61 -15.40
CA ASN A 76 6.61 25.92 -14.92
C ASN A 76 6.79 26.14 -13.41
N GLY A 77 7.17 25.11 -12.66
CA GLY A 77 7.23 25.10 -11.18
C GLY A 77 8.63 25.25 -10.59
N VAL A 78 9.62 25.72 -11.36
CA VAL A 78 10.94 26.16 -10.86
C VAL A 78 11.13 27.63 -11.16
#